data_AF-A0A5C3NQQ6-F1
#
_entry.id   AF-A0A5C3NQQ6-F1
#
_cell.length_a   1.000
_cell.length_b   1.000
_cell.length_c   1.000
_cell.angle_alpha   90.00
_cell.angle_beta   90.00
_cell.angle_gamma   90.00
#
_symmetry.space_group_name_H-M   'P 1'
#
loop_
_entity.id
_entity.type
_entity.pdbx_description
1 polymer ?
#
loop_
_entity_poly.entity_id
_entity_poly.type
_entity_poly.pdbx_seq_one_letter_code
_entity_poly.pdbx_strand_id
1 'polypeptide(L)' 'ILCSLPPTCHPPNRPTRLAGTRELEQHYALYHAHVCEEKGCGCVFHDARLLELHQTECHDPIAAVRQERGEKIV' A
#
# COMPACT_ATOMS: atom_id res chain seq x y z
N ILE A 1 -5.75 8.26 -20.62
CA ILE A 1 -4.64 7.77 -19.76
C ILE A 1 -4.88 6.28 -19.49
N LEU A 2 -3.84 5.46 -19.34
CA LEU A 2 -3.98 4.03 -19.03
C LEU A 2 -3.25 3.75 -17.71
N CYS A 3 -3.96 3.20 -16.72
CA CYS A 3 -3.31 2.66 -15.53
C CYS A 3 -2.93 1.20 -15.79
N SER A 4 -1.66 0.86 -15.62
CA SER A 4 -1.14 -0.52 -15.71
C SER A 4 -0.40 -0.95 -14.43
N LEU A 5 -0.68 -0.27 -13.32
CA LEU A 5 0.01 -0.49 -12.06
C LEU A 5 -0.56 -1.72 -11.33
N PRO A 6 0.31 -2.56 -10.76
CA PRO A 6 -0.16 -3.57 -9.82
C PRO A 6 -0.78 -2.89 -8.59
N PRO A 7 -1.65 -3.58 -7.86
CA PRO A 7 -2.07 -4.98 -8.03
C PRO A 7 -3.37 -5.15 -8.85
N THR A 8 -4.13 -4.07 -9.06
CA THR A 8 -5.47 -4.10 -9.66
C THR A 8 -5.49 -3.81 -11.15
N CYS A 9 -4.48 -3.11 -11.70
CA CYS A 9 -4.42 -2.74 -13.11
C CYS A 9 -3.31 -3.46 -13.90
N HIS A 10 -2.70 -4.50 -13.32
CA HIS A 10 -1.63 -5.28 -13.93
C HIS A 10 -2.07 -6.74 -14.13
N PRO A 11 -1.62 -7.45 -15.20
CA PRO A 11 -1.96 -8.84 -15.44
C PRO A 11 -1.76 -9.73 -14.19
N PRO A 12 -2.75 -10.57 -13.82
CA PRO A 12 -3.89 -11.04 -14.62
C PRO A 12 -5.07 -10.06 -14.74
N ASN A 13 -5.08 -8.96 -13.99
CA ASN A 13 -6.13 -7.95 -14.09
C ASN A 13 -5.95 -7.05 -15.31
N ARG A 14 -7.05 -6.58 -15.90
CA ARG A 14 -6.99 -5.71 -17.08
C ARG A 14 -6.60 -4.29 -16.69
N PRO A 15 -5.71 -3.62 -17.46
CA PRO A 15 -5.37 -2.24 -17.23
C PRO A 15 -6.59 -1.32 -17.44
N THR A 16 -6.77 -0.36 -16.55
CA THR A 16 -7.93 0.54 -16.56
C THR A 16 -7.66 1.73 -17.46
N ARG A 17 -8.54 1.94 -18.45
CA ARG A 17 -8.53 3.16 -19.28
C ARG A 17 -9.24 4.28 -18.53
N LEU A 18 -8.55 5.39 -18.39
CA LEU A 18 -9.00 6.58 -17.68
C LEU A 18 -9.17 7.74 -18.67
N ALA A 19 -10.25 8.50 -18.54
CA ALA A 19 -10.61 9.59 -19.43
C ALA A 19 -9.67 10.80 -19.33
N GLY A 20 -9.05 11.03 -18.16
CA GLY A 20 -8.16 12.18 -17.93
C GLY A 20 -7.37 12.09 -16.62
N THR A 21 -6.61 13.15 -16.33
CA THR A 21 -5.74 13.24 -15.13
C THR A 21 -6.53 13.22 -13.84
N ARG A 22 -7.66 13.94 -13.78
CA ARG A 22 -8.54 13.96 -12.60
C ARG A 22 -9.07 12.57 -12.24
N GLU A 23 -9.43 11.77 -13.24
CA GLU A 23 -9.90 10.40 -13.04
C GLU A 23 -8.76 9.48 -12.62
N LEU A 24 -7.54 9.71 -13.12
CA LEU A 24 -6.33 9.02 -12.66
C LEU A 24 -6.04 9.30 -11.19
N GLU A 25 -6.13 10.55 -10.72
CA GLU A 25 -5.88 10.89 -9.32
C GLU A 25 -6.89 10.21 -8.39
N GLN A 26 -8.18 10.21 -8.76
CA GLN A 26 -9.22 9.52 -8.00
C GLN A 26 -9.03 8.00 -8.00
N HIS A 27 -8.72 7.42 -9.17
CA HIS A 27 -8.41 5.99 -9.30
C HIS A 27 -7.18 5.61 -8.45
N TYR A 28 -6.13 6.44 -8.47
CA TYR A 28 -4.93 6.21 -7.69
C TYR A 28 -5.23 6.29 -6.19
N ALA A 29 -5.96 7.30 -5.73
CA ALA A 29 -6.36 7.45 -4.34
C ALA A 29 -7.13 6.24 -3.79
N LEU A 30 -7.97 5.60 -4.61
CA LEU A 30 -8.81 4.48 -4.20
C LEU A 30 -8.12 3.11 -4.32
N TYR A 31 -7.32 2.90 -5.36
CA TYR A 31 -6.82 1.57 -5.73
C TYR A 31 -5.30 1.41 -5.57
N HIS A 32 -4.55 2.51 -5.48
CA HIS A 32 -3.09 2.48 -5.49
C HIS A 32 -2.42 3.31 -4.37
N ALA A 33 -3.15 4.17 -3.65
CA ALA A 33 -2.55 5.05 -2.66
C ALA A 33 -2.10 4.32 -1.38
N HIS A 34 -2.80 3.26 -0.98
CA HIS A 34 -2.47 2.49 0.21
C HIS A 34 -2.16 1.02 -0.16
N VAL A 35 -1.20 0.81 -1.05
CA VAL A 35 -0.73 -0.52 -1.46
C VAL A 35 0.60 -0.84 -0.79
N CYS A 36 0.72 -2.07 -0.29
CA CYS A 36 1.98 -2.58 0.21
C CYS A 36 2.91 -2.96 -0.96
N GLU A 37 3.98 -2.19 -1.14
CA GLU A 37 4.99 -2.43 -2.18
C GLU A 37 6.06 -3.47 -1.77
N GLU A 38 5.88 -4.15 -0.63
CA GLU A 38 6.80 -5.22 -0.24
C GLU A 38 6.78 -6.39 -1.23
N LYS A 39 7.96 -6.96 -1.49
CA LYS A 39 8.18 -8.08 -2.40
C LYS A 39 7.34 -9.30 -2.00
N GLY A 40 6.24 -9.51 -2.72
CA GLY A 40 5.36 -10.69 -2.57
C GLY A 40 4.09 -10.43 -1.78
N CYS A 41 3.84 -9.20 -1.29
CA CYS A 41 2.62 -8.88 -0.55
C CYS A 41 1.49 -8.38 -1.45
N GLY A 42 1.67 -7.20 -2.06
CA GLY A 42 0.67 -6.61 -2.97
C GLY A 42 -0.70 -6.34 -2.32
N CYS A 43 -0.80 -6.32 -0.99
CA CYS A 43 -2.04 -6.02 -0.28
C CYS A 43 -2.46 -4.56 -0.48
N VAL A 44 -3.75 -4.36 -0.76
CA VAL A 44 -4.37 -3.03 -0.88
C VAL A 44 -5.19 -2.74 0.36
N PHE A 45 -5.01 -1.56 0.93
CA PHE A 45 -5.75 -1.09 2.09
C PHE A 45 -6.63 0.10 1.73
N HIS A 46 -7.70 0.28 2.49
CA HIS A 46 -8.61 1.42 2.31
C HIS A 46 -8.10 2.67 3.02
N ASP A 47 -7.18 2.51 3.99
CA ASP A 47 -6.69 3.56 4.85
C ASP A 47 -5.16 3.48 5.00
N ALA A 48 -4.50 4.64 5.02
CA ALA A 48 -3.07 4.75 5.20
C ALA A 48 -2.60 4.14 6.53
N ARG A 49 -3.39 4.25 7.60
CA ARG A 49 -3.05 3.66 8.91
C ARG A 49 -3.04 2.14 8.89
N LEU A 50 -3.92 1.53 8.09
CA LEU A 50 -3.96 0.07 7.95
C LEU A 50 -2.77 -0.44 7.14
N LEU A 51 -2.37 0.29 6.09
CA LEU A 51 -1.15 -0.01 5.35
C LEU A 51 0.07 0.10 6.26
N GLU A 52 0.19 1.18 7.03
CA GLU A 52 1.30 1.40 7.96
C GLU A 52 1.36 0.28 9.01
N LEU A 53 0.23 -0.06 9.64
CA LEU A 53 0.16 -1.17 10.60
C LEU A 53 0.54 -2.51 9.98
N HIS A 54 0.07 -2.79 8.76
CA HIS A 54 0.40 -4.02 8.05
C HIS A 54 1.88 -4.11 7.71
N GLN A 55 2.49 -3.00 7.29
CA GLN A 55 3.94 -2.92 7.08
C GLN A 55 4.69 -3.18 8.39
N THR A 56 4.28 -2.58 9.52
CA THR A 56 4.97 -2.78 10.80
C THR A 56 4.79 -4.19 11.37
N GLU A 57 3.61 -4.80 11.24
CA GLU A 57 3.31 -6.08 11.90
C GLU A 57 3.64 -7.30 11.03
N CYS A 58 3.52 -7.19 9.69
CA CYS A 58 3.68 -8.31 8.76
C CYS A 58 5.02 -8.30 8.01
N HIS A 59 5.63 -7.12 7.87
CA HIS A 59 6.81 -6.90 7.02
C HIS A 59 8.02 -6.39 7.79
N ASP A 60 7.82 -5.79 8.96
CA ASP A 60 8.90 -5.35 9.83
C ASP A 60 9.13 -6.35 10.97
N PRO A 61 10.06 -7.32 10.83
CA PRO A 61 10.44 -8.20 11.94
C PRO A 61 11.15 -7.46 13.09
N ILE A 62 11.35 -6.13 13.00
CA ILE A 62 12.01 -5.29 14.00
C ILE A 62 10.98 -4.47 14.82
N ALA A 63 9.71 -4.41 14.45
CA ALA A 63 8.65 -3.81 15.30
C ALA A 63 8.47 -4.58 16.61
N ALA A 64 8.63 -5.91 16.58
CA ALA A 64 8.69 -6.76 17.76
C ALA A 64 9.90 -6.44 18.66
N VAL A 65 11.03 -6.03 18.07
CA VAL A 65 12.27 -5.69 18.81
C VAL A 65 12.22 -4.25 19.38
N ARG A 66 11.44 -3.35 18.79
CA ARG A 66 11.26 -1.98 19.33
C ARG A 66 10.24 -1.91 20.46
N GLN A 67 9.31 -2.87 20.57
CA GLN A 67 8.46 -3.04 21.75
C GLN A 67 9.19 -3.79 22.90
N GLU A 68 10.26 -4.53 22.60
CA GLU A 68 11.11 -5.21 23.59
C GLU A 68 12.13 -4.27 24.28
N ARG A 69 12.56 -3.18 23.63
CA ARG A 69 13.55 -2.24 24.19
C ARG A 69 12.91 -1.10 24.96
N GLY A 70 12.34 -1.40 26.12
CA GLY A 70 11.94 -0.39 27.09
C GLY A 70 13.06 0.62 27.35
N GLU A 71 12.93 1.84 26.81
CA GLU A 71 13.78 2.97 27.17
C GLU A 71 12.87 4.14 27.56
N LYS A 72 12.79 4.33 28.88
CA LYS A 72 12.16 5.47 29.54
C LYS A 72 12.93 6.73 29.16
N ILE A 73 12.26 7.70 28.55
CA ILE A 73 12.81 9.06 28.43
C ILE A 73 12.08 9.91 29.48
N VAL A 74 12.86 10.22 30.52
CA VAL A 74 12.69 11.15 31.67
C VAL A 74 11.48 12.08 31.68
#